data_AF-A0AAW0L2C4-F1
#
_entry.id   AF-A0AAW0L2C4-F1
#
_cell.length_a   1.000
_cell.length_b   1.000
_cell.length_c   1.000
_cell.angle_alpha   90.00
_cell.angle_beta   90.00
_cell.angle_gamma   90.00
#
_symmetry.space_group_name_H-M   'P 1'
#
loop_
_entity.id
_entity.type
_entity.pdbx_description
1 polymer ?
#
loop_
_entity_poly.entity_id
_entity_poly.type
_entity_poly.pdbx_seq_one_letter_code
_entity_poly.pdbx_strand_id
1 'polypeptide(L)'
;MRDIRLRDLPSFVRTIDPNDIFFRMVIDVAKRAPSASGIIIHTFNELEQEVLHALSTMFPHVYAIGPLEPQLNHLSNDHLESIGYGLWKEEIECLNWLNSKAPNSVIYVSFGSMAVMTSLQLVEIGWGLANSKHPFLWFQEEIKERGLITSWCPQEEVLNHPSIGGFLTHSGWSSTIESVCAGVPMLCLPFFSDQQRTASTLAMNGPSAWKLTLMSKERKSRRL
;
A
#
# COMPACT_ATOMS: atom_id res chain seq x y z
N MET A 1 -19.99 0.38 7.97
CA MET A 1 -19.84 0.78 6.54
C MET A 1 -20.67 2.03 6.23
N ARG A 2 -20.22 3.22 6.65
CA ARG A 2 -20.79 4.50 6.20
C ARG A 2 -19.85 5.09 5.13
N ASP A 3 -20.40 5.84 4.18
CA ASP A 3 -19.67 6.67 3.20
C ASP A 3 -18.80 5.95 2.13
N ILE A 4 -18.99 4.64 1.90
CA ILE A 4 -18.36 3.93 0.76
C ILE A 4 -19.09 4.29 -0.54
N ARG A 5 -18.35 4.76 -1.55
CA ARG A 5 -18.87 5.05 -2.89
C ARG A 5 -18.50 3.93 -3.84
N LEU A 6 -19.19 3.87 -4.99
CA LEU A 6 -18.90 2.88 -6.04
C LEU A 6 -17.42 2.86 -6.45
N ARG A 7 -16.76 4.03 -6.50
CA ARG A 7 -15.34 4.16 -6.85
C ARG A 7 -14.38 3.58 -5.80
N ASP A 8 -14.84 3.41 -4.57
CA ASP A 8 -14.07 2.87 -3.46
C ASP A 8 -14.20 1.33 -3.42
N LEU A 9 -15.06 0.73 -4.25
CA LEU A 9 -15.13 -0.73 -4.43
C LEU A 9 -13.95 -1.23 -5.30
N PRO A 10 -13.48 -2.47 -5.06
CA PRO A 10 -12.38 -3.01 -5.82
C PRO A 10 -12.59 -2.95 -7.33
N SER A 11 -11.55 -2.67 -8.11
CA SER A 11 -11.69 -2.48 -9.56
C SER A 11 -12.27 -3.69 -10.28
N PHE A 12 -12.01 -4.90 -9.78
CA PHE A 12 -12.53 -6.15 -10.34
C PHE A 12 -14.04 -6.36 -10.15
N VAL A 13 -14.71 -5.55 -9.31
CA VAL A 13 -16.19 -5.55 -9.24
C VAL A 13 -16.82 -4.42 -10.06
N ARG A 14 -16.01 -3.55 -10.66
CA ARG A 14 -16.45 -2.39 -11.47
C ARG A 14 -16.42 -2.71 -12.96
N THR A 15 -16.97 -3.86 -13.35
CA THR A 15 -17.04 -4.33 -14.74
C THR A 15 -18.48 -4.42 -15.22
N ILE A 16 -18.69 -4.23 -16.52
CA ILE A 16 -19.97 -4.47 -17.21
C ILE A 16 -19.97 -5.76 -18.02
N ASP A 17 -18.82 -6.43 -18.12
CA ASP A 17 -18.71 -7.71 -18.80
C ASP A 17 -19.17 -8.84 -17.86
N PRO A 18 -20.29 -9.52 -18.16
CA PRO A 18 -20.76 -10.64 -17.34
C PRO A 18 -19.80 -11.83 -17.34
N ASN A 19 -18.86 -11.88 -18.27
CA ASN A 19 -17.85 -12.94 -18.39
C ASN A 19 -16.47 -12.56 -17.86
N ASP A 20 -16.34 -11.40 -17.21
CA ASP A 20 -15.09 -10.95 -16.61
C ASP A 20 -14.52 -12.02 -15.67
N ILE A 21 -13.30 -12.47 -15.97
CA ILE A 21 -12.67 -13.62 -15.31
C ILE A 21 -12.42 -13.33 -13.83
N PHE A 22 -11.93 -12.12 -13.51
CA PHE A 22 -11.63 -11.74 -12.13
C PHE A 22 -12.91 -11.56 -11.32
N PHE A 23 -13.94 -10.95 -11.90
CA PHE A 23 -15.22 -10.81 -11.24
C PHE A 23 -15.84 -12.17 -10.90
N ARG A 24 -15.86 -13.11 -11.86
CA ARG A 24 -16.35 -14.47 -11.65
C ARG A 24 -15.55 -15.21 -10.58
N MET A 25 -14.22 -15.12 -10.65
CA MET A 25 -13.34 -15.72 -9.65
C MET A 25 -13.66 -15.22 -8.24
N VAL A 26 -13.84 -13.90 -8.07
CA VAL A 26 -14.17 -13.29 -6.77
C VAL A 26 -15.53 -13.78 -6.25
N ILE A 27 -16.54 -13.87 -7.12
CA ILE A 27 -17.85 -14.42 -6.75
C ILE A 27 -17.73 -15.88 -6.31
N ASP A 28 -16.96 -16.70 -7.02
CA ASP A 28 -16.78 -18.11 -6.70
C ASP A 28 -15.97 -18.32 -5.40
N VAL A 29 -15.01 -17.44 -5.09
CA VAL A 29 -14.33 -17.42 -3.80
C VAL A 29 -15.28 -16.99 -2.69
N ALA A 30 -16.05 -15.91 -2.88
CA ALA A 30 -17.00 -15.42 -1.90
C ALA A 30 -18.09 -16.45 -1.54
N LYS A 31 -18.59 -17.21 -2.53
CA LYS A 31 -19.56 -18.30 -2.31
C LYS A 31 -19.00 -19.47 -1.50
N ARG A 32 -17.69 -19.71 -1.59
CA ARG A 32 -17.01 -20.81 -0.88
C ARG A 32 -16.51 -20.40 0.51
N ALA A 33 -16.33 -19.10 0.76
CA ALA A 33 -15.85 -18.59 2.04
C ALA A 33 -16.62 -19.14 3.27
N PRO A 34 -17.96 -19.31 3.25
CA PRO A 34 -18.69 -19.89 4.38
C PRO A 34 -18.32 -21.34 4.70
N SER A 35 -17.78 -22.08 3.73
CA SER A 35 -17.35 -23.47 3.91
C SER A 35 -15.93 -23.59 4.48
N ALA A 36 -15.22 -22.47 4.68
CA ALA A 36 -13.89 -22.48 5.27
C ALA A 36 -13.96 -22.74 6.79
N SER A 37 -13.03 -23.55 7.31
CA SER A 37 -12.93 -23.79 8.75
C SER A 37 -12.55 -22.52 9.53
N GLY A 38 -11.91 -21.56 8.88
CA GLY A 38 -11.65 -20.23 9.40
C GLY A 38 -11.07 -19.30 8.34
N ILE A 39 -11.21 -18.00 8.57
CA ILE A 39 -10.71 -16.93 7.70
C ILE A 39 -9.63 -16.18 8.47
N ILE A 40 -8.41 -16.19 7.95
CA ILE A 40 -7.28 -15.44 8.51
C ILE A 40 -7.14 -14.15 7.71
N ILE A 41 -7.08 -13.02 8.41
CA ILE A 41 -6.96 -11.69 7.82
C ILE A 41 -5.77 -11.00 8.47
N HIS A 42 -4.84 -10.54 7.65
CA HIS A 42 -3.68 -9.76 8.10
C HIS A 42 -4.11 -8.33 8.40
N THR A 43 -4.82 -8.13 9.50
CA THR A 43 -5.32 -6.82 9.98
C THR A 43 -5.39 -6.86 11.51
N PHE A 44 -5.80 -5.76 12.15
CA PHE A 44 -6.00 -5.68 13.60
C PHE A 44 -7.26 -4.89 13.95
N ASN A 45 -7.76 -5.11 15.17
CA ASN A 45 -9.08 -4.63 15.59
C ASN A 45 -9.24 -3.11 15.50
N GLU A 46 -8.25 -2.36 15.92
CA GLU A 46 -8.29 -0.89 15.96
C GLU A 46 -8.36 -0.26 14.57
N LEU A 47 -7.85 -0.94 13.53
CA LEU A 47 -7.88 -0.44 12.15
C LEU A 47 -9.23 -0.70 11.46
N GLU A 48 -9.83 -1.87 11.70
CA GLU A 48 -10.98 -2.37 10.91
C GLU A 48 -12.11 -2.96 11.77
N GLN A 49 -12.34 -2.43 12.97
CA GLN A 49 -13.32 -2.95 13.94
C GLN A 49 -14.71 -3.24 13.34
N GLU A 50 -15.28 -2.29 12.58
CA GLU A 50 -16.60 -2.47 11.96
C GLU A 50 -16.62 -3.61 10.94
N VAL A 51 -15.53 -3.77 10.17
CA VAL A 51 -15.42 -4.81 9.14
C VAL A 51 -15.26 -6.17 9.78
N LEU A 52 -14.37 -6.29 10.77
CA LEU A 52 -14.16 -7.53 11.52
C LEU A 52 -15.43 -7.97 12.25
N HIS A 53 -16.18 -7.02 12.83
CA HIS A 53 -17.49 -7.32 13.42
C HIS A 53 -18.50 -7.81 12.37
N ALA A 54 -18.57 -7.18 11.20
CA ALA A 54 -19.45 -7.66 10.14
C ALA A 54 -19.06 -9.07 9.67
N LEU A 55 -17.76 -9.34 9.48
CA LEU A 55 -17.27 -10.64 9.05
C LEU A 55 -17.56 -11.74 10.08
N SER A 56 -17.44 -11.46 11.39
CA SER A 56 -17.76 -12.45 12.42
C SER A 56 -19.25 -12.81 12.51
N THR A 57 -20.15 -11.95 12.00
CA THR A 57 -21.57 -12.29 11.85
C THR A 57 -21.85 -13.17 10.63
N MET A 58 -20.93 -13.20 9.67
CA MET A 58 -21.07 -13.95 8.41
C MET A 58 -20.33 -15.29 8.45
N PHE A 59 -19.24 -15.38 9.21
CA PHE A 59 -18.34 -16.53 9.25
C PHE A 59 -18.08 -16.96 10.70
N PRO A 60 -18.09 -18.28 10.98
CA PRO A 60 -17.98 -18.79 12.35
C PRO A 60 -16.61 -18.51 13.00
N HIS A 61 -15.53 -18.46 12.20
CA HIS A 61 -14.18 -18.22 12.71
C HIS A 61 -13.44 -17.21 11.83
N VAL A 62 -13.21 -16.01 12.36
CA VAL A 62 -12.45 -14.94 11.71
C VAL A 62 -11.32 -14.54 12.65
N TYR A 63 -10.08 -14.60 12.16
CA TYR A 63 -8.87 -14.32 12.92
C TYR A 63 -8.12 -13.15 12.29
N ALA A 64 -8.11 -12.02 12.99
CA ALA A 64 -7.23 -10.91 12.70
C ALA A 64 -5.86 -11.20 13.34
N ILE A 65 -4.81 -11.37 12.52
CA ILE A 65 -3.47 -11.77 12.99
C ILE A 65 -2.40 -10.69 12.84
N GLY A 66 -2.78 -9.51 12.38
CA GLY A 66 -1.85 -8.40 12.16
C GLY A 66 -1.69 -7.47 13.37
N PRO A 67 -0.80 -6.47 13.26
CA PRO A 67 0.30 -6.45 12.30
C PRO A 67 1.32 -7.54 12.62
N LEU A 68 1.83 -8.22 11.58
CA LEU A 68 2.78 -9.33 11.74
C LEU A 68 4.21 -8.82 11.87
N GLU A 69 4.48 -7.65 11.31
CA GLU A 69 5.79 -7.02 11.18
C GLU A 69 6.45 -6.82 12.56
N PRO A 70 5.80 -6.19 13.57
CA PRO A 70 6.40 -6.08 14.91
C PRO A 70 6.57 -7.44 15.59
N GLN A 71 5.69 -8.41 15.31
CA GLN A 71 5.74 -9.73 15.95
C GLN A 71 6.95 -10.54 15.46
N LEU A 72 7.26 -10.46 14.16
CA LEU A 72 8.37 -11.15 13.53
C LEU A 72 9.72 -10.59 13.97
N ASN A 73 9.82 -9.27 14.14
CA ASN A 73 11.04 -8.62 14.67
C ASN A 73 11.41 -9.09 16.10
N HIS A 74 10.44 -9.59 16.87
CA HIS A 74 10.68 -10.18 18.19
C HIS A 74 11.01 -11.67 18.18
N LEU A 75 10.83 -12.37 17.05
CA LEU A 75 11.04 -13.81 16.92
C LEU A 75 12.48 -14.19 16.56
N SER A 76 13.44 -13.26 16.69
CA SER A 76 14.86 -13.38 16.39
C SER A 76 15.41 -14.80 16.64
N ASN A 77 15.36 -15.61 15.59
CA ASN A 77 15.93 -16.94 15.48
C ASN A 77 16.69 -16.92 14.16
N ASP A 78 17.99 -17.21 14.22
CA ASP A 78 18.97 -17.16 13.12
C ASP A 78 18.56 -17.92 11.84
N HIS A 79 17.51 -18.74 11.89
CA HIS A 79 17.01 -19.53 10.76
C HIS A 79 15.97 -18.82 9.87
N LEU A 80 15.40 -17.69 10.30
CA LEU A 80 14.38 -16.94 9.54
C LEU A 80 14.90 -15.69 8.85
N GLU A 81 16.10 -15.20 9.20
CA GLU A 81 16.70 -14.01 8.56
C GLU A 81 16.93 -14.20 7.05
N SER A 82 16.99 -15.44 6.55
CA SER A 82 17.14 -15.70 5.11
C SER A 82 15.84 -15.66 4.31
N ILE A 83 14.68 -15.49 4.95
CA ILE A 83 13.37 -15.42 4.28
C ILE A 83 12.92 -13.96 4.32
N GLY A 84 13.61 -13.09 3.57
CA GLY A 84 13.14 -11.74 3.33
C GLY A 84 11.78 -11.74 2.62
N TYR A 85 10.93 -10.77 2.94
CA TYR A 85 9.63 -10.58 2.27
C TYR A 85 9.76 -10.03 0.84
N GLY A 86 10.96 -9.60 0.44
CA GLY A 86 11.26 -9.08 -0.87
C GLY A 86 11.15 -10.12 -1.98
N LEU A 87 10.37 -9.81 -3.03
CA LEU A 87 10.36 -10.58 -4.27
C LEU A 87 11.64 -10.37 -5.11
N TRP A 88 12.49 -9.43 -4.70
CA TRP A 88 13.66 -8.96 -5.45
C TRP A 88 14.85 -8.74 -4.52
N LYS A 89 16.05 -8.69 -5.11
CA LYS A 89 17.29 -8.44 -4.37
C LYS A 89 17.31 -7.02 -3.81
N GLU A 90 17.40 -6.90 -2.50
CA GLU A 90 17.42 -5.62 -1.79
C GLU A 90 18.77 -4.90 -1.91
N GLU A 91 18.73 -3.59 -2.20
CA GLU A 91 19.90 -2.69 -2.23
C GLU A 91 19.96 -1.87 -0.93
N ILE A 92 20.95 -2.16 -0.08
CA ILE A 92 21.12 -1.56 1.26
C ILE A 92 21.71 -0.13 1.17
N GLU A 93 22.29 0.23 0.02
CA GLU A 93 22.89 1.54 -0.24
C GLU A 93 21.91 2.70 0.01
N CYS A 94 20.60 2.46 -0.11
CA CYS A 94 19.59 3.46 0.23
C CYS A 94 19.62 3.86 1.70
N LEU A 95 19.86 2.93 2.62
CA LEU A 95 19.96 3.22 4.05
C LEU A 95 21.14 4.15 4.34
N ASN A 96 22.28 3.95 3.66
CA ASN A 96 23.44 4.83 3.79
C ASN A 96 23.13 6.26 3.33
N TRP A 97 22.38 6.43 2.24
CA TRP A 97 21.93 7.76 1.80
C TRP A 97 20.97 8.40 2.81
N LEU A 98 20.05 7.61 3.38
CA LEU A 98 19.07 8.06 4.38
C LEU A 98 19.74 8.53 5.68
N ASN A 99 20.85 7.92 6.11
CA ASN A 99 21.64 8.33 7.27
C ASN A 99 22.16 9.78 7.17
N SER A 100 22.31 10.31 5.95
CA SER A 100 22.76 11.70 5.71
C SER A 100 21.65 12.75 5.76
N LYS A 101 20.38 12.34 5.99
CA LYS A 101 19.21 13.22 5.89
C LYS A 101 18.68 13.59 7.27
N ALA A 102 18.08 14.78 7.35
CA ALA A 102 17.43 15.23 8.58
C ALA A 102 16.21 14.34 8.91
N PRO A 103 15.85 14.20 10.20
CA PRO A 103 14.65 13.47 10.59
C PRO A 103 13.39 14.01 9.91
N ASN A 104 12.47 13.11 9.53
CA ASN A 104 11.19 13.43 8.88
C ASN A 104 11.30 14.35 7.64
N SER A 105 12.39 14.26 6.87
CA SER A 105 12.65 15.16 5.73
C SER A 105 12.48 14.50 4.36
N VAL A 106 12.52 13.17 4.30
CA VAL A 106 12.53 12.39 3.06
C VAL A 106 11.13 11.86 2.74
N ILE A 107 10.73 11.96 1.48
CA ILE A 107 9.55 11.28 0.94
C ILE A 107 9.99 9.94 0.35
N TYR A 108 9.49 8.84 0.90
CA TYR A 108 9.63 7.52 0.30
C TYR A 108 8.56 7.32 -0.77
N VAL A 109 8.92 6.74 -1.91
CA VAL A 109 8.02 6.50 -3.05
C VAL A 109 8.15 5.04 -3.51
N SER A 110 7.05 4.29 -3.43
CA SER A 110 6.96 2.91 -3.94
C SER A 110 5.54 2.57 -4.35
N PHE A 111 5.40 2.01 -5.55
CA PHE A 111 4.10 1.59 -6.09
C PHE A 111 3.95 0.07 -6.17
N GLY A 112 4.81 -0.66 -5.43
CA GLY A 112 4.80 -2.12 -5.36
C GLY A 112 5.31 -2.79 -6.64
N SER A 113 5.26 -4.12 -6.66
CA SER A 113 5.83 -4.95 -7.72
C SER A 113 4.91 -5.16 -8.93
N MET A 114 3.61 -4.89 -8.79
CA MET A 114 2.62 -5.20 -9.84
C MET A 114 2.08 -3.96 -10.58
N ALA A 115 2.28 -2.76 -10.05
CA ALA A 115 1.72 -1.57 -10.66
C ALA A 115 2.53 -1.14 -11.89
N VAL A 116 1.90 -1.22 -13.07
CA VAL A 116 2.46 -0.66 -14.30
C VAL A 116 1.87 0.72 -14.52
N MET A 117 2.74 1.73 -14.56
CA MET A 117 2.38 3.11 -14.84
C MET A 117 2.72 3.49 -16.28
N THR A 118 1.93 4.38 -16.86
CA THR A 118 2.27 4.99 -18.14
C THR A 118 3.47 5.92 -17.99
N SER A 119 4.26 6.10 -19.05
CA SER A 119 5.40 7.04 -19.04
C SER A 119 4.97 8.46 -18.66
N LEU A 120 3.75 8.87 -19.05
CA LEU A 120 3.20 10.17 -18.66
C LEU A 120 2.98 10.28 -17.14
N GLN A 121 2.40 9.26 -16.51
CA GLN A 121 2.21 9.25 -15.05
C GLN A 121 3.55 9.34 -14.32
N LEU A 122 4.57 8.61 -14.80
CA LEU A 122 5.92 8.67 -14.24
C LEU A 122 6.53 10.07 -14.35
N VAL A 123 6.40 10.70 -15.51
CA VAL A 123 6.87 12.08 -15.72
C VAL A 123 6.16 13.05 -14.78
N GLU A 124 4.85 12.96 -14.62
CA GLU A 124 4.09 13.83 -13.73
C GLU A 124 4.45 13.63 -12.25
N ILE A 125 4.63 12.38 -11.80
CA ILE A 125 5.11 12.07 -10.44
C ILE A 125 6.51 12.65 -10.24
N GLY A 126 7.42 12.44 -11.20
CA GLY A 126 8.78 12.95 -11.13
C GLY A 126 8.84 14.48 -11.09
N TRP A 127 8.01 15.18 -11.87
CA TRP A 127 7.89 16.63 -11.79
C TRP A 127 7.27 17.09 -10.47
N GLY A 128 6.26 16.39 -9.96
CA GLY A 128 5.68 16.65 -8.65
C GLY A 128 6.71 16.57 -7.54
N LEU A 129 7.51 15.50 -7.50
CA LEU A 129 8.60 15.31 -6.54
C LEU A 129 9.67 16.40 -6.66
N ALA A 130 10.15 16.68 -7.88
CA ALA A 130 11.17 17.72 -8.12
C ALA A 130 10.69 19.13 -7.73
N ASN A 131 9.38 19.40 -7.87
CA ASN A 131 8.77 20.67 -7.49
C ASN A 131 8.44 20.76 -6.00
N SER A 132 8.29 19.65 -5.30
CA SER A 132 8.08 19.63 -3.85
C SER A 132 9.27 20.20 -3.05
N LYS A 133 10.48 20.18 -3.63
CA LYS A 133 11.75 20.58 -2.99
C LYS A 133 12.12 19.74 -1.76
N HIS A 134 11.42 18.65 -1.49
CA HIS A 134 11.81 17.66 -0.51
C HIS A 134 12.77 16.63 -1.11
N PRO A 135 13.76 16.16 -0.33
CA PRO A 135 14.46 14.92 -0.65
C PRO A 135 13.47 13.78 -0.85
N PHE A 136 13.69 12.94 -1.86
CA PHE A 136 12.88 11.76 -2.07
C PHE A 136 13.74 10.55 -2.41
N LEU A 137 13.25 9.39 -2.00
CA LEU A 137 13.79 8.08 -2.32
C LEU A 137 12.72 7.34 -3.14
N TRP A 138 12.99 7.10 -4.43
CA TRP A 138 12.00 6.53 -5.35
C TRP A 138 12.59 5.33 -6.08
N PHE A 139 11.98 4.16 -5.91
CA PHE A 139 12.38 2.93 -6.58
C PHE A 139 11.64 2.80 -7.90
N GLN A 140 12.38 2.97 -8.99
CA GLN A 140 11.87 2.94 -10.36
C GLN A 140 13.05 2.64 -11.29
N GLU A 141 13.07 1.50 -11.96
CA GLU A 141 14.23 1.07 -12.76
C GLU A 141 14.60 2.04 -13.92
N GLU A 142 13.67 2.92 -14.32
CA GLU A 142 13.71 3.67 -15.58
C GLU A 142 14.10 5.17 -15.47
N ILE A 143 14.39 5.71 -14.29
CA ILE A 143 14.65 7.15 -14.08
C ILE A 143 15.92 7.29 -13.24
N LYS A 144 16.92 8.13 -13.56
CA LYS A 144 18.22 8.12 -12.81
C LYS A 144 18.80 9.48 -12.35
N GLU A 145 18.14 10.62 -12.51
CA GLU A 145 18.89 11.90 -12.46
C GLU A 145 18.65 12.89 -11.30
N ARG A 146 17.72 12.68 -10.34
CA ARG A 146 17.45 13.73 -9.30
C ARG A 146 17.10 13.23 -7.89
N GLY A 147 17.22 11.93 -7.64
CA GLY A 147 17.02 11.28 -6.34
C GLY A 147 17.83 9.98 -6.29
N LEU A 148 17.90 9.31 -5.14
CA LEU A 148 18.41 7.95 -5.15
C LEU A 148 17.34 7.04 -5.74
N ILE A 149 17.71 6.32 -6.79
CA ILE A 149 16.84 5.41 -7.51
C ILE A 149 17.55 4.07 -7.56
N THR A 150 16.91 3.06 -6.98
CA THR A 150 17.45 1.69 -6.88
C THR A 150 16.40 0.69 -7.40
N SER A 151 16.81 -0.54 -7.68
CA SER A 151 15.92 -1.57 -8.24
C SER A 151 14.96 -2.17 -7.18
N TRP A 152 15.38 -2.23 -5.91
CA TRP A 152 14.55 -2.68 -4.78
C TRP A 152 15.20 -2.31 -3.43
N CYS A 153 14.43 -2.15 -2.36
CA CYS A 153 14.95 -1.88 -1.00
C CYS A 153 14.32 -2.77 0.08
N PRO A 154 14.99 -2.89 1.25
CA PRO A 154 14.32 -3.35 2.46
C PRO A 154 13.27 -2.34 2.89
N GLN A 155 12.04 -2.45 2.35
CA GLN A 155 10.98 -1.44 2.52
C GLN A 155 10.65 -1.18 3.99
N GLU A 156 10.63 -2.23 4.82
CA GLU A 156 10.41 -2.12 6.26
C GLU A 156 11.51 -1.28 6.95
N GLU A 157 12.79 -1.54 6.65
CA GLU A 157 13.90 -0.75 7.21
C GLU A 157 13.86 0.70 6.72
N VAL A 158 13.51 0.91 5.45
CA VAL A 158 13.33 2.26 4.89
C VAL A 158 12.21 2.99 5.63
N LEU A 159 11.04 2.39 5.77
CA LEU A 159 9.89 3.03 6.44
C LEU A 159 10.17 3.33 7.92
N ASN A 160 10.91 2.46 8.62
CA ASN A 160 11.32 2.69 10.00
C ASN A 160 12.50 3.68 10.15
N HIS A 161 13.13 4.11 9.05
CA HIS A 161 14.27 5.02 9.11
C HIS A 161 13.84 6.43 9.57
N PRO A 162 14.50 7.05 10.57
CA PRO A 162 14.08 8.33 11.17
C PRO A 162 13.97 9.51 10.19
N SER A 163 14.64 9.44 9.04
CA SER A 163 14.59 10.48 8.02
C SER A 163 13.35 10.42 7.13
N ILE A 164 12.61 9.32 7.10
CA ILE A 164 11.34 9.22 6.36
C ILE A 164 10.28 10.05 7.07
N GLY A 165 9.71 11.02 6.35
CA GLY A 165 8.62 11.87 6.84
C GLY A 165 7.27 11.59 6.17
N GLY A 166 7.26 10.79 5.10
CA GLY A 166 6.03 10.43 4.40
C GLY A 166 6.24 9.39 3.31
N PHE A 167 5.17 8.69 2.95
CA PHE A 167 5.19 7.59 1.99
C PHE A 167 4.18 7.78 0.86
N LEU A 168 4.66 8.03 -0.36
CA LEU A 168 3.84 8.02 -1.58
C LEU A 168 3.68 6.58 -2.08
N THR A 169 2.45 6.09 -2.04
CA THR A 169 2.16 4.67 -2.30
C THR A 169 0.89 4.44 -3.10
N HIS A 170 0.87 3.34 -3.85
CA HIS A 170 -0.34 2.80 -4.46
C HIS A 170 -1.37 2.27 -3.44
N SER A 171 -1.04 2.21 -2.15
CA SER A 171 -1.92 1.71 -1.08
C SER A 171 -2.27 0.23 -1.21
N GLY A 172 -1.29 -0.59 -1.61
CA GLY A 172 -1.35 -2.04 -1.41
C GLY A 172 -1.40 -2.38 0.08
N TRP A 173 -2.04 -3.50 0.43
CA TRP A 173 -2.35 -3.83 1.81
C TRP A 173 -1.10 -4.05 2.69
N SER A 174 -0.10 -4.82 2.24
CA SER A 174 1.14 -5.03 3.00
C SER A 174 1.88 -3.72 3.27
N SER A 175 2.13 -2.91 2.23
CA SER A 175 2.80 -1.62 2.37
C SER A 175 2.01 -0.63 3.25
N THR A 176 0.68 -0.77 3.27
CA THR A 176 -0.20 -0.01 4.16
C THR A 176 0.06 -0.39 5.62
N ILE A 177 0.07 -1.68 5.95
CA ILE A 177 0.33 -2.17 7.30
C ILE A 177 1.74 -1.81 7.77
N GLU A 178 2.75 -1.98 6.92
CA GLU A 178 4.14 -1.58 7.22
C GLU A 178 4.23 -0.08 7.56
N SER A 179 3.58 0.79 6.77
CA SER A 179 3.55 2.23 7.04
C SER A 179 2.81 2.56 8.33
N VAL A 180 1.69 1.86 8.62
CA VAL A 180 0.96 1.93 9.90
C VAL A 180 1.87 1.59 11.08
N CYS A 181 2.63 0.50 10.98
CA CYS A 181 3.55 0.07 12.03
C CYS A 181 4.69 1.06 12.24
N ALA A 182 5.26 1.59 11.16
CA ALA A 182 6.32 2.60 11.21
C ALA A 182 5.83 4.00 11.64
N GLY A 183 4.51 4.22 11.69
CA GLY A 183 3.93 5.53 12.02
C GLY A 183 4.14 6.60 10.93
N VAL A 184 4.40 6.18 9.68
CA VAL A 184 4.67 7.08 8.56
C VAL A 184 3.37 7.47 7.84
N PRO A 185 3.06 8.76 7.66
CA PRO A 185 1.86 9.20 6.94
C PRO A 185 1.96 8.88 5.44
N MET A 186 0.83 8.47 4.85
CA MET A 186 0.77 8.08 3.44
C MET A 186 0.13 9.15 2.54
N LEU A 187 0.68 9.27 1.32
CA LEU A 187 0.07 9.92 0.18
C LEU A 187 -0.41 8.83 -0.79
N CYS A 188 -1.70 8.56 -0.80
CA CYS A 188 -2.27 7.44 -1.55
C CYS A 188 -2.57 7.80 -3.01
N LEU A 189 -2.02 7.05 -3.96
CA LEU A 189 -2.30 7.12 -5.40
C LEU A 189 -2.72 5.74 -5.94
N PRO A 190 -3.97 5.30 -5.68
CA PRO A 190 -4.42 3.95 -6.04
C PRO A 190 -4.64 3.78 -7.55
N PHE A 191 -4.30 2.62 -8.08
CA PHE A 191 -4.45 2.26 -9.49
C PHE A 191 -5.57 1.22 -9.71
N PHE A 192 -5.52 0.06 -9.06
CA PHE A 192 -6.42 -1.08 -9.34
C PHE A 192 -6.63 -1.97 -8.11
N SER A 193 -7.35 -3.07 -8.29
CA SER A 193 -7.70 -4.04 -7.25
C SER A 193 -8.44 -3.33 -6.10
N ASP A 194 -8.06 -3.63 -4.88
CA ASP A 194 -8.53 -3.15 -3.60
C ASP A 194 -7.85 -1.83 -3.16
N GLN A 195 -6.89 -1.30 -3.91
CA GLN A 195 -6.11 -0.12 -3.51
C GLN A 195 -6.99 1.09 -3.22
N GLN A 196 -8.07 1.33 -3.99
CA GLN A 196 -9.02 2.40 -3.71
C GLN A 196 -9.75 2.19 -2.37
N ARG A 197 -10.06 0.93 -2.04
CA ARG A 197 -10.72 0.56 -0.79
C ARG A 197 -9.78 0.78 0.38
N THR A 198 -8.52 0.33 0.25
CA THR A 198 -7.46 0.49 1.25
C THR A 198 -7.18 1.96 1.53
N ALA A 199 -6.96 2.77 0.49
CA ALA A 199 -6.78 4.21 0.62
C ALA A 199 -7.98 4.90 1.31
N SER A 200 -9.20 4.45 1.01
CA SER A 200 -10.41 4.97 1.66
C SER A 200 -10.50 4.56 3.13
N THR A 201 -10.15 3.32 3.49
CA THR A 201 -10.06 2.89 4.90
C THR A 201 -9.08 3.76 5.67
N LEU A 202 -7.90 4.03 5.12
CA LEU A 202 -6.89 4.87 5.77
C LEU A 202 -7.36 6.31 5.96
N ALA A 203 -8.02 6.89 4.95
CA ALA A 203 -8.54 8.25 5.06
C ALA A 203 -9.65 8.38 6.13
N MET A 204 -10.41 7.30 6.35
CA MET A 204 -11.51 7.26 7.32
C MET A 204 -11.05 6.95 8.75
N ASN A 205 -10.18 5.94 8.89
CA ASN A 205 -9.84 5.33 10.17
C ASN A 205 -8.41 5.64 10.61
N GLY A 206 -7.55 6.12 9.70
CA GLY A 206 -6.17 6.45 10.00
C GLY A 206 -6.02 7.73 10.84
N PRO A 207 -4.83 7.96 11.41
CA PRO A 207 -4.55 9.20 12.13
C PRO A 207 -4.85 10.44 11.28
N SER A 208 -5.28 11.54 11.91
CA SER A 208 -5.71 12.75 11.16
C SER A 208 -4.65 13.30 10.19
N ALA A 209 -3.36 13.03 10.43
CA ALA A 209 -2.25 13.40 9.54
C ALA A 209 -2.22 12.61 8.21
N TRP A 210 -3.04 11.56 8.06
CA TRP A 210 -2.96 10.58 6.96
C TRP A 210 -4.05 10.82 5.89
N LYS A 211 -4.75 11.96 6.00
CA LYS A 211 -5.94 12.30 5.20
C LYS A 211 -5.63 12.84 3.79
N LEU A 212 -4.42 12.66 3.28
CA LEU A 212 -4.03 13.13 1.94
C LEU A 212 -4.17 11.98 0.91
N THR A 213 -5.38 11.81 0.38
CA THR A 213 -5.60 10.94 -0.79
C THR A 213 -5.58 11.79 -2.06
N LEU A 214 -4.58 11.61 -2.92
CA LEU A 214 -4.58 12.18 -4.27
C LEU A 214 -5.34 11.24 -5.20
N MET A 215 -6.62 11.52 -5.41
CA MET A 215 -7.38 10.79 -6.43
C MET A 215 -7.23 11.48 -7.78
N SER A 216 -6.62 10.78 -8.74
CA SER A 216 -6.56 11.27 -10.11
C SER A 216 -8.00 11.49 -10.60
N LYS A 217 -8.31 12.72 -11.02
CA LYS A 217 -9.51 12.98 -11.81
C LYS A 217 -9.18 12.53 -13.23
N GLU A 218 -9.80 11.45 -13.69
CA GLU A 218 -9.88 11.20 -15.13
C GLU A 218 -10.49 12.45 -15.78
N ARG A 219 -9.70 13.16 -16.60
CA ARG A 219 -10.20 14.25 -17.42
C ARG A 219 -11.25 13.65 -18.36
N LYS A 220 -12.52 14.01 -18.19
CA LYS A 220 -13.52 13.85 -19.25
C LYS A 220 -12.98 14.51 -20.51
N SER A 221 -12.59 13.69 -21.48
CA SER A 221 -12.41 14.13 -22.86
C SER A 221 -13.74 14.70 -23.33
N ARG A 222 -13.88 16.03 -23.28
CA ARG A 222 -14.89 16.74 -24.08
C ARG A 222 -14.36 16.70 -25.50
N ARG A 223 -14.83 15.72 -26.28
CA ARG A 223 -14.82 15.83 -27.74
C ARG A 223 -15.75 16.98 -28.11
N LEU A 224 -15.19 18.03 -28.71
CA LEU A 224 -15.89 18.88 -29.67
C LEU A 224 -15.82 18.20 -31.04
#